data_AF-A0A9E4H1Z9-F1
#
_entry.id   AF-A0A9E4H1Z9-F1
#
_cell.length_a   1.000
_cell.length_b   1.000
_cell.length_c   1.000
_cell.angle_alpha   90.00
_cell.angle_beta   90.00
_cell.angle_gamma   90.00
#
_symmetry.space_group_name_H-M   'P 1'
#
loop_
_entity.id
_entity.type
_entity.pdbx_description
1 polymer ?
#
loop_
_entity_poly.entity_id
_entity_poly.type
_entity_poly.pdbx_seq_one_letter_code
_entity_poly.pdbx_strand_id
1 'polypeptide(L)'
;MRKIRLLLLSLFLIFSGLSALAQCGNLSFNWGDLDGSSDTIFLTTGDTAHLFATAPASLTDTSFFKWYVGNGTTTIGDTVDLVLNDKGFFEGGVQVESNSCKSSLQPIYFLVSESLNWSGLSWSDSICFHGTAYFQFDSFEPDTLVKKCDSLRLEPVLLEDETTDTPDTTYRDTLIVDCYSSNDGILQPSDLVSICLNIEHSWVGDISMILYAPSGDSVVVYPQSAFSSANLGEPVNYTFSNDAAGVGYTYCFTENQPDFGTLGNQSSVYYTYTDNQGFYRTGFHMPVGSYLPEEFFSQLVGSPINGEWVLQITDHVGSDNGWLFDPTSAGNHTFTITVEDTVLRRSIDTTLTVFVDTFPTPPSK
;
A
#
# COMPACT_ATOMS: atom_id res chain seq x y z
N MET A 1 -33.69 68.99 -12.04
CA MET A 1 -33.43 68.14 -13.24
C MET A 1 -32.26 67.22 -12.93
N ARG A 2 -32.29 65.93 -13.34
CA ARG A 2 -31.25 64.87 -13.15
C ARG A 2 -30.85 64.62 -11.67
N LYS A 3 -31.04 63.45 -11.04
CA LYS A 3 -31.04 62.03 -11.47
C LYS A 3 -29.76 61.59 -12.18
N ILE A 4 -28.79 61.12 -11.40
CA ILE A 4 -27.82 60.08 -11.76
C ILE A 4 -27.92 59.01 -10.65
N ARG A 5 -27.91 57.72 -11.03
CA ARG A 5 -28.07 56.58 -10.11
C ARG A 5 -26.70 56.14 -9.61
N LEU A 6 -26.54 56.01 -8.30
CA LEU A 6 -25.58 55.04 -7.75
C LEU A 6 -26.28 53.68 -7.73
N LEU A 7 -25.82 52.75 -8.57
CA LEU A 7 -26.21 51.35 -8.48
C LEU A 7 -25.13 50.64 -7.64
N LEU A 8 -25.37 50.47 -6.33
CA LEU A 8 -24.67 49.40 -5.62
C LEU A 8 -25.32 48.10 -6.05
N LEU A 9 -24.58 47.31 -6.83
CA LEU A 9 -24.98 45.94 -7.16
C LEU A 9 -24.72 45.09 -5.93
N SER A 10 -25.78 44.74 -5.20
CA SER A 10 -25.71 43.80 -4.10
C SER A 10 -25.35 42.41 -4.65
N LEU A 11 -24.10 42.00 -4.46
CA LEU A 11 -23.65 40.67 -4.84
C LEU A 11 -24.37 39.64 -3.95
N PHE A 12 -25.26 38.86 -4.55
CA PHE A 12 -25.87 37.70 -3.91
C PHE A 12 -24.79 36.65 -3.70
N LEU A 13 -24.17 36.64 -2.52
CA LEU A 13 -23.46 35.47 -2.03
C LEU A 13 -24.50 34.40 -1.72
N ILE A 14 -24.68 33.49 -2.68
CA ILE A 14 -25.39 32.24 -2.47
C ILE A 14 -24.52 31.42 -1.52
N PHE A 15 -24.79 31.52 -0.22
CA PHE A 15 -24.36 30.52 0.74
C PHE A 15 -25.08 29.22 0.39
N SER A 16 -24.42 28.35 -0.40
CA SER A 16 -24.69 26.92 -0.37
C SER A 16 -24.33 26.44 1.03
N GLY A 17 -25.33 26.43 1.92
CA GLY A 17 -25.16 26.01 3.29
C GLY A 17 -24.82 24.52 3.36
N LEU A 18 -23.54 24.19 3.32
CA LEU A 18 -23.06 23.00 4.01
C LEU A 18 -23.29 23.24 5.50
N SER A 19 -24.45 22.81 5.98
CA SER A 19 -24.70 22.65 7.40
C SER A 19 -23.78 21.53 7.89
N ALA A 20 -22.60 21.90 8.39
CA ALA A 20 -21.76 21.01 9.15
C ALA A 20 -22.58 20.52 10.36
N LEU A 21 -22.97 19.25 10.35
CA LEU A 21 -23.62 18.61 11.49
C LEU A 21 -22.66 18.68 12.68
N ALA A 22 -23.18 19.07 13.85
CA ALA A 22 -22.38 19.15 15.05
C ALA A 22 -21.81 17.77 15.40
N GLN A 23 -20.62 17.71 16.00
CA GLN A 23 -20.11 16.46 16.54
C GLN A 23 -20.87 16.14 17.83
N CYS A 24 -21.42 14.93 17.95
CA CYS A 24 -21.96 14.47 19.22
C CYS A 24 -20.77 14.33 20.20
N GLY A 25 -20.86 14.91 21.39
CA GLY A 25 -19.90 14.59 22.45
C GLY A 25 -19.95 13.09 22.78
N ASN A 26 -18.81 12.49 23.13
CA ASN A 26 -18.56 11.05 23.32
C ASN A 26 -19.81 10.15 23.39
N LEU A 27 -20.35 9.77 22.23
CA LEU A 27 -21.35 8.72 22.10
C LEU A 27 -20.65 7.38 22.04
N SER A 28 -20.73 6.62 23.13
CA SER A 28 -20.39 5.20 23.14
C SER A 28 -21.58 4.39 22.64
N PHE A 29 -21.35 3.61 21.59
CA PHE A 29 -22.26 2.61 21.04
C PHE A 29 -21.46 1.32 20.80
N ASN A 30 -22.16 0.19 20.68
CA ASN A 30 -21.54 -1.11 20.43
C ASN A 30 -21.84 -1.57 19.00
N TRP A 31 -20.88 -2.27 18.41
CA TRP A 31 -21.04 -3.02 17.17
C TRP A 31 -20.37 -4.40 17.29
N GLY A 32 -20.64 -5.29 16.34
CA GLY A 32 -19.98 -6.58 16.21
C GLY A 32 -20.33 -7.26 14.89
N ASP A 33 -19.77 -8.45 14.70
CA ASP A 33 -20.10 -9.40 13.65
C ASP A 33 -20.66 -10.71 14.26
N LEU A 34 -20.84 -11.75 13.43
CA LEU A 34 -21.37 -13.04 13.88
C LEU A 34 -20.37 -13.87 14.71
N ASP A 35 -19.07 -13.60 14.61
CA ASP A 35 -18.01 -14.32 15.30
C ASP A 35 -17.59 -13.61 16.62
N GLY A 36 -17.90 -12.32 16.78
CA GLY A 36 -17.81 -11.60 18.04
C GLY A 36 -17.84 -10.08 17.91
N SER A 37 -17.16 -9.40 18.84
CA SER A 37 -16.81 -7.99 18.72
C SER A 37 -15.29 -7.92 18.78
N SER A 38 -14.69 -7.63 17.64
CA SER A 38 -13.25 -7.55 17.38
C SER A 38 -13.06 -6.41 16.40
N ASP A 39 -12.11 -5.50 16.66
CA ASP A 39 -11.81 -4.40 15.74
C ASP A 39 -11.28 -4.89 14.37
N THR A 40 -10.96 -6.17 14.24
CA THR A 40 -10.47 -6.83 13.02
C THR A 40 -11.40 -7.97 12.59
N ILE A 41 -11.75 -8.01 11.31
CA ILE A 41 -12.60 -9.00 10.64
C ILE A 41 -11.78 -9.69 9.54
N PHE A 42 -11.81 -11.02 9.50
CA PHE A 42 -11.12 -11.83 8.50
C PHE A 42 -12.13 -12.41 7.50
N LEU A 43 -11.84 -12.30 6.21
CA LEU A 43 -12.70 -12.73 5.10
C LEU A 43 -11.84 -13.38 4.01
N THR A 44 -12.44 -14.20 3.16
CA THR A 44 -11.89 -14.49 1.83
C THR A 44 -12.60 -13.68 0.75
N THR A 45 -11.99 -13.50 -0.42
CA THR A 45 -12.57 -12.73 -1.53
C THR A 45 -13.94 -13.26 -1.95
N GLY A 46 -14.97 -12.43 -1.80
CA GLY A 46 -16.36 -12.77 -2.07
C GLY A 46 -17.17 -13.25 -0.86
N ASP A 47 -16.57 -13.39 0.32
CA ASP A 47 -17.30 -13.62 1.57
C ASP A 47 -18.12 -12.38 1.98
N THR A 48 -19.10 -12.62 2.86
CA THR A 48 -19.98 -11.59 3.40
C THR A 48 -19.68 -11.32 4.88
N ALA A 49 -19.23 -10.11 5.20
CA ALA A 49 -19.19 -9.62 6.56
C ALA A 49 -20.60 -9.20 7.00
N HIS A 50 -21.13 -9.92 7.99
CA HIS A 50 -22.44 -9.67 8.59
C HIS A 50 -22.28 -8.81 9.85
N LEU A 51 -22.46 -7.49 9.71
CA LEU A 51 -22.21 -6.51 10.78
C LEU A 51 -23.50 -6.00 11.40
N PHE A 52 -23.48 -5.71 12.69
CA PHE A 52 -24.59 -5.04 13.38
C PHE A 52 -24.10 -4.02 14.40
N ALA A 53 -24.88 -2.96 14.61
CA ALA A 53 -24.62 -1.91 15.59
C ALA A 53 -25.90 -1.53 16.33
N THR A 54 -25.76 -1.21 17.62
CA THR A 54 -26.90 -0.88 18.50
C THR A 54 -26.89 0.60 18.87
N ALA A 55 -27.97 1.31 18.52
CA ALA A 55 -28.09 2.75 18.75
C ALA A 55 -27.94 3.09 20.25
N PRO A 56 -27.13 4.09 20.61
CA PRO A 56 -26.92 4.46 22.01
C PRO A 56 -28.20 5.09 22.59
N ALA A 57 -28.59 4.65 23.79
CA ALA A 57 -29.82 5.07 24.46
C ALA A 57 -29.90 6.58 24.80
N SER A 58 -28.80 7.32 24.60
CA SER A 58 -28.70 8.77 24.74
C SER A 58 -29.17 9.55 23.50
N LEU A 59 -29.35 8.91 22.33
CA LEU A 59 -29.92 9.55 21.15
C LEU A 59 -31.45 9.54 21.22
N THR A 60 -32.06 10.73 21.21
CA THR A 60 -33.52 10.92 21.24
C THR A 60 -34.14 11.16 19.86
N ASP A 61 -33.30 11.50 18.87
CA ASP A 61 -33.71 11.79 17.50
C ASP A 61 -33.51 10.57 16.61
N THR A 62 -34.18 10.53 15.45
CA THR A 62 -33.94 9.50 14.43
C THR A 62 -32.47 9.50 14.02
N SER A 63 -31.84 8.34 14.15
CA SER A 63 -30.45 8.09 13.80
C SER A 63 -30.32 6.86 12.90
N PHE A 64 -29.17 6.71 12.27
CA PHE A 64 -28.80 5.55 11.47
C PHE A 64 -27.30 5.29 11.60
N PHE A 65 -26.90 4.03 11.55
CA PHE A 65 -25.49 3.67 11.39
C PHE A 65 -25.07 3.77 9.94
N LYS A 66 -23.90 4.37 9.71
CA LYS A 66 -23.22 4.37 8.43
C LYS A 66 -21.88 3.68 8.57
N TRP A 67 -21.65 2.74 7.68
CA TRP A 67 -20.49 1.87 7.61
C TRP A 67 -19.62 2.27 6.42
N TYR A 68 -18.31 2.15 6.59
CA TYR A 68 -17.29 2.55 5.63
C TYR A 68 -16.27 1.43 5.47
N VAL A 69 -15.75 1.28 4.25
CA VAL A 69 -14.61 0.41 3.93
C VAL A 69 -13.66 1.20 3.03
N GLY A 70 -12.35 1.03 3.22
CA GLY A 70 -11.29 1.80 2.55
C GLY A 70 -11.26 1.69 1.02
N ASN A 71 -11.93 0.69 0.44
CA ASN A 71 -12.16 0.61 -1.01
C ASN A 71 -13.27 1.57 -1.53
N GLY A 72 -13.78 2.47 -0.69
CA GLY A 72 -14.85 3.40 -1.02
C GLY A 72 -16.28 2.84 -0.86
N THR A 73 -16.43 1.57 -0.49
CA THR A 73 -17.74 0.99 -0.19
C THR A 73 -18.34 1.65 1.05
N THR A 74 -19.61 2.06 0.96
CA THR A 74 -20.37 2.55 2.12
C THR A 74 -21.78 1.99 2.11
N THR A 75 -22.31 1.72 3.31
CA THR A 75 -23.67 1.20 3.49
C THR A 75 -24.31 1.78 4.75
N ILE A 76 -25.64 1.71 4.86
CA ILE A 76 -26.43 2.29 5.95
C ILE A 76 -27.41 1.26 6.49
N GLY A 77 -27.42 1.07 7.81
CA GLY A 77 -28.34 0.17 8.49
C GLY A 77 -27.81 -0.30 9.85
N ASP A 78 -28.73 -0.65 10.75
CA ASP A 78 -28.40 -1.22 12.08
C ASP A 78 -27.87 -2.66 11.97
N THR A 79 -28.11 -3.31 10.83
CA THR A 79 -27.51 -4.58 10.42
C THR A 79 -27.24 -4.49 8.92
N VAL A 80 -26.04 -4.85 8.48
CA VAL A 80 -25.58 -4.75 7.10
C VAL A 80 -24.76 -5.96 6.68
N ASP A 81 -24.91 -6.33 5.42
CA ASP A 81 -24.13 -7.37 4.76
C ASP A 81 -23.15 -6.66 3.80
N LEU A 82 -21.84 -6.84 4.01
CA LEU A 82 -20.77 -6.26 3.20
C LEU A 82 -20.00 -7.36 2.48
N VAL A 83 -19.96 -7.31 1.15
CA VAL A 83 -19.18 -8.25 0.31
C VAL A 83 -17.92 -7.54 -0.19
N LEU A 84 -16.75 -8.08 0.14
CA LEU A 84 -15.47 -7.58 -0.33
C LEU A 84 -14.87 -8.56 -1.34
N ASN A 85 -14.80 -8.14 -2.61
CA ASN A 85 -14.37 -8.98 -3.72
C ASN A 85 -12.87 -8.86 -4.00
N ASP A 86 -12.28 -7.72 -3.65
CA ASP A 86 -10.85 -7.45 -3.79
C ASP A 86 -10.11 -7.92 -2.54
N LYS A 87 -8.95 -8.54 -2.72
CA LYS A 87 -8.09 -8.93 -1.61
C LYS A 87 -7.33 -7.73 -1.04
N GLY A 88 -6.89 -7.85 0.20
CA GLY A 88 -6.03 -6.89 0.88
C GLY A 88 -6.55 -6.46 2.24
N PHE A 89 -5.88 -5.46 2.81
CA PHE A 89 -6.29 -4.78 4.02
C PHE A 89 -7.14 -3.55 3.65
N PHE A 90 -8.32 -3.42 4.27
CA PHE A 90 -9.14 -2.22 4.17
C PHE A 90 -9.41 -1.65 5.57
N GLU A 91 -8.95 -0.43 5.82
CA GLU A 91 -9.42 0.33 6.97
C GLU A 91 -10.82 0.87 6.69
N GLY A 92 -11.72 0.64 7.63
CA GLY A 92 -13.09 1.08 7.58
C GLY A 92 -13.56 1.52 8.95
N GLY A 93 -14.88 1.57 9.12
CA GLY A 93 -15.44 1.93 10.41
C GLY A 93 -16.94 2.08 10.40
N VAL A 94 -17.48 2.28 11.59
CA VAL A 94 -18.90 2.56 11.82
C VAL A 94 -19.06 3.86 12.60
N GLN A 95 -20.06 4.66 12.23
CA GLN A 95 -20.46 5.83 13.00
C GLN A 95 -21.98 5.95 13.01
N VAL A 96 -22.53 6.54 14.09
CA VAL A 96 -23.95 6.89 14.15
C VAL A 96 -24.14 8.33 13.68
N GLU A 97 -25.03 8.53 12.72
CA GLU A 97 -25.45 9.84 12.24
C GLU A 97 -26.91 10.10 12.62
N SER A 98 -27.24 11.36 12.86
CA SER A 98 -28.60 11.83 13.15
C SER A 98 -28.79 13.23 12.54
N ASN A 99 -30.03 13.72 12.55
CA ASN A 99 -30.34 15.08 12.09
C ASN A 99 -29.68 16.17 12.95
N SER A 100 -29.29 15.86 14.18
CA SER A 100 -28.72 16.82 15.14
C SER A 100 -27.20 16.71 15.28
N CYS A 101 -26.61 15.53 15.15
CA CYS A 101 -25.15 15.34 15.25
C CYS A 101 -24.62 14.03 14.62
N LYS A 102 -23.29 13.92 14.49
CA LYS A 102 -22.56 12.68 14.13
C LYS A 102 -21.58 12.25 15.23
N SER A 103 -21.43 10.95 15.48
CA SER A 103 -20.38 10.43 16.37
C SER A 103 -19.00 10.51 15.71
N SER A 104 -17.95 10.28 16.50
CA SER A 104 -16.67 9.83 15.95
C SER A 104 -16.83 8.46 15.27
N LEU A 105 -15.95 8.16 14.32
CA LEU A 105 -15.81 6.84 13.71
C LEU A 105 -15.23 5.86 14.74
N GLN A 106 -15.82 4.68 14.88
CA GLN A 106 -15.17 3.53 15.51
C GLN A 106 -14.52 2.71 14.38
N PRO A 107 -13.20 2.46 14.43
CA PRO A 107 -12.50 1.79 13.34
C PRO A 107 -12.87 0.31 13.23
N ILE A 108 -12.83 -0.21 12.01
CA ILE A 108 -12.99 -1.64 11.68
C ILE A 108 -11.93 -1.97 10.63
N TYR A 109 -11.14 -3.00 10.85
CA TYR A 109 -10.12 -3.47 9.92
C TYR A 109 -10.60 -4.74 9.21
N PHE A 110 -10.69 -4.70 7.88
CA PHE A 110 -11.07 -5.87 7.08
C PHE A 110 -9.83 -6.46 6.43
N LEU A 111 -9.53 -7.73 6.73
CA LEU A 111 -8.44 -8.50 6.14
C LEU A 111 -9.05 -9.52 5.19
N VAL A 112 -8.92 -9.29 3.89
CA VAL A 112 -9.53 -10.12 2.84
C VAL A 112 -8.44 -10.89 2.11
N SER A 113 -8.35 -12.21 2.32
CA SER A 113 -7.40 -13.05 1.59
C SER A 113 -8.00 -13.63 0.31
N GLU A 114 -7.17 -14.10 -0.61
CA GLU A 114 -7.65 -15.07 -1.62
C GLU A 114 -8.10 -16.39 -0.96
N SER A 115 -8.97 -17.13 -1.65
CA SER A 115 -9.29 -18.50 -1.27
C SER A 115 -8.06 -19.40 -1.44
N LEU A 116 -7.71 -20.17 -0.41
CA LEU A 116 -6.62 -21.16 -0.45
C LEU A 116 -6.72 -22.09 -1.67
N ASN A 117 -5.71 -22.04 -2.53
CA ASN A 117 -5.60 -22.94 -3.68
C ASN A 117 -4.96 -24.27 -3.27
N TRP A 118 -5.79 -25.31 -3.15
CA TRP A 118 -5.36 -26.68 -2.77
C TRP A 118 -4.89 -27.54 -3.97
N SER A 119 -4.65 -26.95 -5.14
CA SER A 119 -4.05 -27.67 -6.27
C SER A 119 -2.59 -28.05 -6.00
N GLY A 120 -2.10 -29.11 -6.66
CA GLY A 120 -0.73 -29.60 -6.45
C GLY A 120 -0.52 -30.47 -5.21
N LEU A 121 -1.51 -30.62 -4.32
CA LEU A 121 -1.41 -31.57 -3.21
C LEU A 121 -1.15 -33.00 -3.71
N SER A 122 -0.01 -33.56 -3.33
CA SER A 122 0.30 -34.98 -3.47
C SER A 122 0.42 -35.64 -2.10
N TRP A 123 -0.17 -36.82 -1.95
CA TRP A 123 -0.10 -37.61 -0.72
C TRP A 123 -0.09 -39.11 -1.03
N SER A 124 0.46 -39.90 -0.10
CA SER A 124 0.31 -41.35 -0.13
C SER A 124 -1.14 -41.71 0.18
N ASP A 125 -1.79 -42.49 -0.68
CA ASP A 125 -3.16 -43.02 -0.46
C ASP A 125 -3.25 -44.00 0.73
N SER A 126 -2.10 -44.36 1.29
CA SER A 126 -1.92 -45.37 2.32
C SER A 126 -0.97 -44.87 3.42
N ILE A 127 -1.43 -45.01 4.66
CA ILE A 127 -0.70 -44.68 5.90
C ILE A 127 -0.70 -45.90 6.82
N CYS A 128 0.40 -46.15 7.52
CA CYS A 128 0.47 -47.20 8.53
C CYS A 128 -0.37 -46.84 9.77
N PHE A 129 -0.83 -47.86 10.50
CA PHE A 129 -1.41 -47.65 11.83
C PHE A 129 -0.35 -47.07 12.78
N HIS A 130 -0.67 -45.96 13.47
CA HIS A 130 0.29 -45.06 14.16
C HIS A 130 1.38 -44.43 13.28
N GLY A 131 1.20 -44.40 11.95
CA GLY A 131 2.04 -43.60 11.06
C GLY A 131 1.65 -42.13 11.09
N THR A 132 2.60 -41.26 10.75
CA THR A 132 2.35 -39.83 10.46
C THR A 132 2.35 -39.65 8.94
N ALA A 133 1.33 -39.01 8.39
CA ALA A 133 1.35 -38.51 7.02
C ALA A 133 1.89 -37.08 7.02
N TYR A 134 2.75 -36.78 6.06
CA TYR A 134 3.24 -35.43 5.81
C TYR A 134 2.59 -34.93 4.53
N PHE A 135 1.94 -33.78 4.60
CA PHE A 135 1.47 -33.06 3.42
C PHE A 135 2.59 -32.12 2.98
N GLN A 136 3.00 -32.24 1.73
CA GLN A 136 4.03 -31.40 1.15
C GLN A 136 3.37 -30.52 0.09
N PHE A 137 3.49 -29.21 0.26
CA PHE A 137 3.03 -28.22 -0.71
C PHE A 137 4.17 -27.97 -1.70
N ASP A 138 3.91 -28.07 -3.00
CA ASP A 138 4.93 -27.76 -4.04
C ASP A 138 5.32 -26.27 -4.01
N SER A 139 4.41 -25.41 -3.58
CA SER A 139 4.65 -24.02 -3.18
C SER A 139 3.55 -23.58 -2.20
N PHE A 140 3.92 -22.74 -1.24
CA PHE A 140 2.98 -21.99 -0.40
C PHE A 140 3.44 -20.54 -0.43
N GLU A 141 2.74 -19.72 -1.22
CA GLU A 141 2.80 -18.27 -1.09
C GLU A 141 1.83 -17.89 0.03
N PRO A 142 2.30 -17.44 1.21
CA PRO A 142 1.40 -16.78 2.16
C PRO A 142 0.81 -15.55 1.48
N ASP A 143 -0.50 -15.33 1.62
CA ASP A 143 -1.11 -14.08 1.15
C ASP A 143 -0.65 -12.97 2.10
N THR A 144 0.44 -12.29 1.74
CA THR A 144 1.04 -11.22 2.53
C THR A 144 0.08 -10.04 2.53
N LEU A 145 -0.79 -9.97 3.55
CA LEU A 145 -1.79 -8.92 3.69
C LEU A 145 -1.10 -7.57 3.93
N VAL A 146 -0.88 -6.84 2.84
CA VAL A 146 -0.22 -5.54 2.86
C VAL A 146 -1.16 -4.48 3.42
N LYS A 147 -0.78 -3.95 4.57
CA LYS A 147 -1.39 -2.75 5.15
C LYS A 147 -0.85 -1.51 4.44
N LYS A 148 -1.58 -1.03 3.42
CA LYS A 148 -1.26 0.23 2.71
C LYS A 148 -1.74 1.42 3.54
N CYS A 149 -0.82 2.30 3.92
CA CYS A 149 -1.09 3.46 4.79
C CYS A 149 -0.89 4.79 4.05
N ASP A 150 -1.21 4.80 2.75
CA ASP A 150 -1.03 5.97 1.88
C ASP A 150 -2.34 6.77 1.73
N SER A 151 -2.21 8.07 1.45
CA SER A 151 -3.27 8.96 1.02
C SER A 151 -3.19 9.18 -0.51
N LEU A 152 -3.57 10.32 -1.11
CA LEU A 152 -3.71 10.45 -2.59
C LEU A 152 -3.05 11.70 -3.21
N ARG A 153 -2.16 11.51 -4.20
CA ARG A 153 -1.53 12.53 -5.07
C ARG A 153 -1.93 12.27 -6.51
N LEU A 154 -2.04 13.34 -7.29
CA LEU A 154 -2.58 13.28 -8.64
C LEU A 154 -1.62 13.78 -9.74
N GLU A 155 -0.41 14.22 -9.38
CA GLU A 155 0.50 14.91 -10.30
C GLU A 155 1.93 14.34 -10.22
N PRO A 156 2.57 14.02 -11.36
CA PRO A 156 3.97 13.61 -11.44
C PRO A 156 4.95 14.64 -10.88
N VAL A 157 6.16 14.18 -10.54
CA VAL A 157 7.23 15.02 -9.96
C VAL A 157 8.49 14.92 -10.81
N LEU A 158 9.02 16.06 -11.24
CA LEU A 158 10.33 16.17 -11.89
C LEU A 158 11.45 15.89 -10.88
N LEU A 159 12.43 15.10 -11.29
CA LEU A 159 13.73 15.00 -10.64
C LEU A 159 14.62 16.11 -11.21
N GLU A 160 15.13 17.01 -10.35
CA GLU A 160 15.96 18.14 -10.77
C GLU A 160 17.46 17.76 -10.77
N ASP A 161 18.12 17.86 -11.93
CA ASP A 161 19.56 17.67 -12.12
C ASP A 161 20.44 18.39 -11.09
N GLU A 162 21.39 17.69 -10.46
CA GLU A 162 22.48 18.36 -9.74
C GLU A 162 23.43 19.05 -10.73
N THR A 163 23.57 20.37 -10.58
CA THR A 163 24.47 21.19 -11.41
C THR A 163 25.36 22.09 -10.57
N THR A 164 26.37 22.71 -11.18
CA THR A 164 27.21 23.71 -10.50
C THR A 164 26.45 24.94 -10.03
N ASP A 165 25.27 25.22 -10.60
CA ASP A 165 24.40 26.33 -10.23
C ASP A 165 23.26 25.89 -9.28
N THR A 166 22.98 24.57 -9.22
CA THR A 166 22.00 23.90 -8.36
C THR A 166 22.63 22.72 -7.59
N PRO A 167 23.65 22.96 -6.74
CA PRO A 167 24.19 21.91 -5.87
C PRO A 167 23.12 21.44 -4.87
N ASP A 168 23.17 20.17 -4.48
CA ASP A 168 22.23 19.53 -3.55
C ASP A 168 20.74 19.47 -4.01
N THR A 169 20.42 19.42 -5.33
CA THR A 169 19.06 19.10 -5.84
C THR A 169 18.71 17.62 -5.62
N THR A 170 18.48 17.30 -4.36
CA THR A 170 18.06 15.97 -3.93
C THR A 170 16.56 15.97 -3.69
N TYR A 171 15.85 15.15 -4.47
CA TYR A 171 14.46 14.87 -4.21
C TYR A 171 14.30 14.06 -2.91
N ARG A 172 13.29 14.43 -2.11
CA ARG A 172 12.88 13.70 -0.92
C ARG A 172 11.37 13.56 -0.91
N ASP A 173 10.91 12.34 -0.68
CA ASP A 173 9.52 12.02 -0.41
C ASP A 173 9.40 11.42 1.00
N THR A 174 8.45 11.90 1.80
CA THR A 174 8.25 11.47 3.19
C THR A 174 6.90 10.78 3.31
N LEU A 175 6.92 9.44 3.31
CA LEU A 175 5.77 8.60 3.63
C LEU A 175 5.59 8.57 5.15
N ILE A 176 4.43 9.00 5.64
CA ILE A 176 4.05 8.87 7.04
C ILE A 176 3.31 7.54 7.23
N VAL A 177 3.83 6.68 8.10
CA VAL A 177 3.18 5.44 8.53
C VAL A 177 2.71 5.64 9.97
N ASP A 178 1.40 5.63 10.23
CA ASP A 178 0.83 5.83 11.57
C ASP A 178 -0.16 4.75 12.00
N CYS A 179 -0.15 3.66 11.24
CA CYS A 179 -1.08 2.57 11.31
C CYS A 179 -0.54 1.46 12.28
N TYR A 180 -0.64 0.16 11.94
CA TYR A 180 -0.20 -0.98 12.79
C TYR A 180 -0.48 -0.81 14.33
N SER A 181 0.54 -0.93 15.19
CA SER A 181 0.50 -0.60 16.64
C SER A 181 1.67 0.31 17.06
N SER A 182 1.50 1.12 18.11
CA SER A 182 2.52 2.10 18.56
C SER A 182 3.86 1.49 19.04
N ASN A 183 3.92 0.18 19.24
CA ASN A 183 5.11 -0.55 19.71
C ASN A 183 5.70 -1.46 18.62
N ASP A 184 5.14 -1.42 17.41
CA ASP A 184 5.59 -2.27 16.30
C ASP A 184 6.84 -1.68 15.65
N GLY A 185 7.80 -2.56 15.38
CA GLY A 185 9.11 -2.23 14.83
C GLY A 185 9.64 -3.34 13.93
N ILE A 186 10.59 -2.99 13.08
CA ILE A 186 11.39 -3.92 12.28
C ILE A 186 12.25 -4.74 13.25
N LEU A 187 11.93 -6.02 13.42
CA LEU A 187 12.65 -6.97 14.27
C LEU A 187 13.59 -7.86 13.46
N GLN A 188 13.33 -8.02 12.17
CA GLN A 188 14.10 -8.83 11.22
C GLN A 188 14.03 -8.22 9.81
N PRO A 189 15.00 -8.49 8.91
CA PRO A 189 15.04 -7.87 7.58
C PRO A 189 13.79 -8.11 6.74
N SER A 190 13.22 -9.33 6.84
CA SER A 190 12.02 -9.75 6.10
C SER A 190 10.74 -9.03 6.51
N ASP A 191 10.73 -8.32 7.65
CA ASP A 191 9.58 -7.49 8.01
C ASP A 191 9.39 -6.38 6.96
N LEU A 192 10.47 -5.84 6.38
CA LEU A 192 10.41 -4.90 5.26
C LEU A 192 10.33 -5.70 3.94
N VAL A 193 9.11 -5.99 3.50
CA VAL A 193 8.85 -6.85 2.34
C VAL A 193 9.34 -6.21 1.05
N SER A 194 9.00 -4.94 0.80
CA SER A 194 9.45 -4.26 -0.43
C SER A 194 9.33 -2.74 -0.38
N ILE A 195 10.19 -2.07 -1.17
CA ILE A 195 10.10 -0.65 -1.51
C ILE A 195 9.82 -0.58 -3.02
N CYS A 196 8.74 0.04 -3.47
CA CYS A 196 8.44 0.18 -4.89
C CYS A 196 8.24 1.64 -5.27
N LEU A 197 8.74 2.07 -6.43
CA LEU A 197 8.50 3.40 -7.00
C LEU A 197 8.14 3.29 -8.48
N ASN A 198 7.37 4.25 -9.00
CA ASN A 198 7.13 4.38 -10.43
C ASN A 198 7.94 5.56 -10.97
N ILE A 199 8.86 5.24 -11.88
CA ILE A 199 9.89 6.15 -12.35
C ILE A 199 10.15 5.95 -13.85
N GLU A 200 10.29 7.06 -14.57
CA GLU A 200 11.11 7.13 -15.78
C GLU A 200 12.35 7.96 -15.46
N HIS A 201 13.47 7.57 -16.02
CA HIS A 201 14.72 8.31 -15.90
C HIS A 201 15.61 7.93 -17.07
N SER A 202 16.08 8.92 -17.84
CA SER A 202 17.11 8.64 -18.83
C SER A 202 18.48 8.57 -18.16
N TRP A 203 19.10 7.38 -18.26
CA TRP A 203 20.40 7.04 -17.67
C TRP A 203 20.39 6.74 -16.16
N VAL A 204 19.97 5.52 -15.80
CA VAL A 204 19.97 5.01 -14.42
C VAL A 204 21.35 5.04 -13.73
N GLY A 205 22.45 5.15 -14.49
CA GLY A 205 23.79 5.30 -13.92
C GLY A 205 24.00 6.60 -13.13
N ASP A 206 23.15 7.60 -13.37
CA ASP A 206 23.34 8.96 -12.86
C ASP A 206 22.51 9.26 -11.61
N ILE A 207 21.53 8.42 -11.27
CA ILE A 207 20.78 8.52 -10.00
C ILE A 207 21.43 7.75 -8.85
N SER A 208 21.03 8.07 -7.62
CA SER A 208 21.21 7.23 -6.42
C SER A 208 19.96 7.27 -5.55
N MET A 209 19.66 6.17 -4.85
CA MET A 209 18.48 6.04 -4.00
C MET A 209 18.86 5.54 -2.60
N ILE A 210 18.41 6.26 -1.57
CA ILE A 210 18.61 5.92 -0.14
C ILE A 210 17.26 5.97 0.56
N LEU A 211 16.92 4.92 1.31
CA LEU A 211 15.76 4.94 2.20
C LEU A 211 16.20 5.21 3.64
N TYR A 212 15.51 6.13 4.31
CA TYR A 212 15.63 6.38 5.76
C TYR A 212 14.37 5.86 6.47
N ALA A 213 14.58 5.16 7.59
CA ALA A 213 13.51 4.67 8.46
C ALA A 213 13.22 5.64 9.63
N PRO A 214 12.10 5.51 10.36
CA PRO A 214 11.70 6.40 11.45
C PRO A 214 12.71 6.58 12.60
N SER A 215 13.64 5.65 12.79
CA SER A 215 14.76 5.78 13.73
C SER A 215 15.86 6.74 13.28
N GLY A 216 15.89 7.09 11.98
CA GLY A 216 17.00 7.78 11.33
C GLY A 216 18.06 6.85 10.73
N ASP A 217 17.95 5.52 10.93
CA ASP A 217 18.78 4.54 10.25
C ASP A 217 18.45 4.49 8.74
N SER A 218 19.42 4.12 7.91
CA SER A 218 19.28 4.17 6.45
C SER A 218 19.84 2.95 5.74
N VAL A 219 19.34 2.70 4.54
CA VAL A 219 19.83 1.67 3.62
C VAL A 219 19.99 2.24 2.21
N VAL A 220 21.12 1.97 1.56
CA VAL A 220 21.31 2.28 0.14
C VAL A 220 20.49 1.30 -0.70
N VAL A 221 19.45 1.82 -1.36
CA VAL A 221 18.60 1.05 -2.27
C VAL A 221 19.31 0.85 -3.61
N TYR A 222 19.94 1.92 -4.12
CA TYR A 222 20.77 1.92 -5.32
C TYR A 222 21.90 2.96 -5.16
N PRO A 223 23.18 2.58 -5.31
CA PRO A 223 24.29 3.50 -5.11
C PRO A 223 24.47 4.40 -6.33
N GLN A 224 25.16 5.53 -6.16
CA GLN A 224 25.68 6.29 -7.29
C GLN A 224 26.62 5.39 -8.11
N SER A 225 26.17 4.89 -9.26
CA SER A 225 26.89 3.86 -10.03
C SER A 225 26.92 4.22 -11.51
N ALA A 226 27.97 4.94 -11.92
CA ALA A 226 28.19 5.46 -13.27
C ALA A 226 28.50 4.36 -14.33
N PHE A 227 27.92 3.17 -14.19
CA PHE A 227 28.22 1.96 -14.97
C PHE A 227 27.08 1.53 -15.89
N SER A 228 25.85 2.04 -15.72
CA SER A 228 24.70 1.71 -16.57
C SER A 228 24.25 2.89 -17.43
N SER A 229 24.18 2.67 -18.74
CA SER A 229 23.62 3.60 -19.73
C SER A 229 22.19 3.22 -20.15
N ALA A 230 21.51 2.48 -19.29
CA ALA A 230 20.14 2.06 -19.50
C ALA A 230 19.15 3.05 -18.88
N ASN A 231 17.98 3.20 -19.48
CA ASN A 231 16.90 4.01 -18.93
C ASN A 231 16.06 3.21 -17.92
N LEU A 232 15.43 3.92 -16.98
CA LEU A 232 14.21 3.46 -16.30
C LEU A 232 13.00 3.96 -17.10
N GLY A 233 11.98 3.11 -17.27
CA GLY A 233 10.79 3.47 -18.04
C GLY A 233 11.08 3.80 -19.52
N GLU A 234 10.26 4.70 -20.06
CA GLU A 234 10.35 5.26 -21.42
C GLU A 234 10.47 6.81 -21.34
N PRO A 235 11.68 7.37 -21.12
CA PRO A 235 11.89 8.81 -20.93
C PRO A 235 11.70 9.64 -22.20
N VAL A 236 11.32 10.92 -22.06
CA VAL A 236 11.41 11.89 -23.18
C VAL A 236 12.81 12.49 -23.22
N ASN A 237 13.78 11.74 -23.75
CA ASN A 237 15.15 12.24 -23.89
C ASN A 237 15.31 13.19 -25.11
N TYR A 238 16.21 14.17 -25.01
CA TYR A 238 16.55 15.29 -25.92
C TYR A 238 15.76 16.59 -25.73
N THR A 239 16.21 17.41 -24.78
CA THR A 239 16.95 18.69 -24.94
C THR A 239 17.15 19.35 -23.58
N PHE A 240 18.13 20.25 -23.45
CA PHE A 240 18.36 21.17 -22.31
C PHE A 240 17.19 22.19 -22.08
N SER A 241 15.94 21.82 -22.37
CA SER A 241 14.78 22.72 -22.43
C SER A 241 13.39 22.04 -22.48
N ASN A 242 13.28 20.71 -22.35
CA ASN A 242 11.98 20.02 -22.35
C ASN A 242 11.83 19.01 -21.21
N ASP A 243 11.49 19.52 -20.03
CA ASP A 243 11.03 18.77 -18.86
C ASP A 243 9.63 18.18 -19.14
N ALA A 244 9.57 17.23 -20.07
CA ALA A 244 8.35 16.56 -20.50
C ALA A 244 8.37 15.13 -19.93
N ALA A 245 7.38 14.81 -19.09
CA ALA A 245 7.25 13.48 -18.53
C ALA A 245 7.07 12.42 -19.64
N GLY A 246 7.85 11.35 -19.54
CA GLY A 246 7.75 10.11 -20.32
C GLY A 246 6.70 9.15 -19.75
N VAL A 247 6.96 7.85 -19.88
CA VAL A 247 6.14 6.80 -19.27
C VAL A 247 6.99 6.07 -18.23
N GLY A 248 6.69 6.31 -16.96
CA GLY A 248 7.32 5.60 -15.85
C GLY A 248 6.83 4.16 -15.73
N TYR A 249 7.72 3.29 -15.27
CA TYR A 249 7.42 1.91 -14.92
C TYR A 249 7.68 1.67 -13.43
N THR A 250 6.99 0.68 -12.85
CA THR A 250 7.17 0.30 -11.45
C THR A 250 8.41 -0.58 -11.29
N TYR A 251 9.35 -0.12 -10.47
CA TYR A 251 10.52 -0.86 -10.03
C TYR A 251 10.40 -1.12 -8.52
N CYS A 252 10.61 -2.36 -8.11
CA CYS A 252 10.55 -2.76 -6.69
C CYS A 252 11.92 -3.24 -6.19
N PHE A 253 12.19 -3.05 -4.90
CA PHE A 253 13.37 -3.52 -4.20
C PHE A 253 12.97 -4.40 -3.03
N THR A 254 13.47 -5.63 -2.98
CA THR A 254 13.11 -6.64 -1.97
C THR A 254 14.26 -7.62 -1.73
N GLU A 255 14.36 -8.13 -0.50
CA GLU A 255 15.16 -9.32 -0.17
C GLU A 255 14.37 -10.62 -0.36
N ASN A 256 13.05 -10.55 -0.43
CA ASN A 256 12.17 -11.71 -0.55
C ASN A 256 11.98 -12.09 -2.03
N GLN A 257 12.88 -12.94 -2.52
CA GLN A 257 12.83 -13.54 -3.87
C GLN A 257 12.70 -12.51 -5.04
N PRO A 258 13.61 -11.52 -5.16
CA PRO A 258 13.57 -10.58 -6.28
C PRO A 258 13.77 -11.28 -7.64
N ASP A 259 13.13 -10.74 -8.69
CA ASP A 259 13.28 -11.20 -10.08
C ASP A 259 14.74 -11.10 -10.57
N PHE A 260 15.45 -10.09 -10.08
CA PHE A 260 16.80 -9.70 -10.52
C PHE A 260 17.77 -9.50 -9.34
N GLY A 261 19.06 -9.38 -9.66
CA GLY A 261 20.10 -8.96 -8.69
C GLY A 261 19.99 -7.47 -8.34
N THR A 262 21.10 -6.85 -7.92
CA THR A 262 21.08 -5.38 -7.71
C THR A 262 20.96 -4.63 -9.04
N LEU A 263 20.24 -3.50 -9.04
CA LEU A 263 19.90 -2.75 -10.25
C LEU A 263 21.16 -2.38 -11.07
N GLY A 264 22.25 -1.99 -10.41
CA GLY A 264 23.52 -1.62 -11.08
C GLY A 264 24.27 -2.79 -11.73
N ASN A 265 23.96 -4.03 -11.36
CA ASN A 265 24.59 -5.24 -11.92
C ASN A 265 23.68 -6.01 -12.89
N GLN A 266 22.41 -5.63 -13.01
CA GLN A 266 21.46 -6.32 -13.89
C GLN A 266 21.71 -5.98 -15.37
N SER A 267 21.60 -6.99 -16.23
CA SER A 267 21.67 -6.79 -17.69
C SER A 267 20.42 -6.10 -18.22
N SER A 268 20.62 -5.05 -19.01
CA SER A 268 19.56 -4.27 -19.66
C SER A 268 19.01 -4.95 -20.93
N VAL A 269 17.79 -4.56 -21.31
CA VAL A 269 17.11 -4.97 -22.54
C VAL A 269 17.16 -3.84 -23.57
N TYR A 270 17.25 -4.18 -24.86
CA TYR A 270 17.33 -3.21 -25.95
C TYR A 270 16.04 -3.20 -26.76
N TYR A 271 15.35 -2.07 -26.82
CA TYR A 271 14.12 -1.91 -27.59
C TYR A 271 13.91 -0.49 -28.14
N THR A 272 12.84 -0.34 -28.92
CA THR A 272 12.41 0.93 -29.54
C THR A 272 10.98 1.24 -29.11
N TYR A 273 10.73 2.49 -28.72
CA TYR A 273 9.41 3.02 -28.35
C TYR A 273 9.14 4.33 -29.09
N THR A 274 7.93 4.88 -28.93
CA THR A 274 7.58 6.23 -29.39
C THR A 274 7.26 7.04 -28.15
N ASP A 275 8.01 8.11 -27.91
CA ASP A 275 7.85 8.92 -26.70
C ASP A 275 6.56 9.78 -26.71
N ASN A 276 6.28 10.42 -25.58
CA ASN A 276 5.12 11.31 -25.42
C ASN A 276 5.15 12.57 -26.31
N GLN A 277 6.27 12.85 -26.98
CA GLN A 277 6.41 13.92 -27.99
C GLN A 277 6.27 13.40 -29.43
N GLY A 278 6.07 12.10 -29.63
CA GLY A 278 5.86 11.45 -30.93
C GLY A 278 7.14 11.07 -31.66
N PHE A 279 8.29 11.08 -30.99
CA PHE A 279 9.58 10.70 -31.57
C PHE A 279 9.91 9.23 -31.29
N TYR A 280 10.47 8.55 -32.30
CA TYR A 280 11.02 7.21 -32.12
C TYR A 280 12.31 7.26 -31.30
N ARG A 281 12.34 6.51 -30.20
CA ARG A 281 13.48 6.37 -29.30
C ARG A 281 13.94 4.92 -29.29
N THR A 282 15.25 4.72 -29.18
CA THR A 282 15.85 3.38 -29.11
C THR A 282 17.02 3.43 -28.13
N GLY A 283 17.05 2.50 -27.19
CA GLY A 283 18.09 2.48 -26.16
C GLY A 283 18.15 1.15 -25.41
N PHE A 284 19.03 1.12 -24.41
CA PHE A 284 18.98 0.11 -23.37
C PHE A 284 18.05 0.57 -22.25
N HIS A 285 17.35 -0.37 -21.62
CA HIS A 285 16.39 -0.12 -20.55
C HIS A 285 16.54 -1.20 -19.48
N MET A 286 16.28 -0.86 -18.22
CA MET A 286 16.27 -1.85 -17.15
C MET A 286 14.96 -2.65 -17.19
N PRO A 287 15.01 -4.00 -17.11
CA PRO A 287 13.82 -4.84 -17.02
C PRO A 287 12.85 -4.37 -15.92
N VAL A 288 11.56 -4.34 -16.23
CA VAL A 288 10.52 -4.06 -15.21
C VAL A 288 10.40 -5.28 -14.29
N GLY A 289 10.33 -5.04 -12.97
CA GLY A 289 10.22 -6.09 -11.96
C GLY A 289 10.88 -5.69 -10.63
N SER A 290 11.22 -6.71 -9.85
CA SER A 290 11.82 -6.58 -8.52
C SER A 290 13.33 -6.88 -8.52
N TYR A 291 14.05 -6.15 -7.69
CA TYR A 291 15.51 -6.12 -7.62
C TYR A 291 15.97 -6.33 -6.17
N LEU A 292 17.18 -6.85 -5.99
CA LEU A 292 17.83 -6.82 -4.68
C LEU A 292 18.27 -5.37 -4.38
N PRO A 293 18.03 -4.81 -3.18
CA PRO A 293 18.66 -3.55 -2.77
C PRO A 293 20.19 -3.72 -2.68
N GLU A 294 20.94 -2.63 -2.83
CA GLU A 294 22.41 -2.69 -2.76
C GLU A 294 22.92 -2.99 -1.35
N GLU A 295 22.27 -2.41 -0.33
CA GLU A 295 22.47 -2.77 1.07
C GLU A 295 21.26 -3.53 1.64
N PHE A 296 21.53 -4.43 2.59
CA PHE A 296 20.50 -5.25 3.21
C PHE A 296 19.66 -4.48 4.25
N PHE A 297 18.35 -4.67 4.24
CA PHE A 297 17.36 -4.14 5.19
C PHE A 297 17.64 -4.52 6.65
N SER A 298 18.56 -5.45 6.90
CA SER A 298 19.19 -5.68 8.20
C SER A 298 19.71 -4.42 8.91
N GLN A 299 20.07 -3.35 8.17
CA GLN A 299 20.47 -2.05 8.73
C GLN A 299 19.33 -1.33 9.47
N LEU A 300 18.06 -1.68 9.17
CA LEU A 300 16.87 -1.01 9.70
C LEU A 300 16.24 -1.74 10.90
N VAL A 301 16.83 -2.87 11.32
CA VAL A 301 16.35 -3.67 12.45
C VAL A 301 16.52 -2.88 13.76
N GLY A 302 15.40 -2.64 14.44
CA GLY A 302 15.28 -1.79 15.61
C GLY A 302 14.47 -0.51 15.35
N SER A 303 14.23 -0.15 14.08
CA SER A 303 13.39 1.00 13.73
C SER A 303 11.91 0.74 14.06
N PRO A 304 11.17 1.73 14.59
CA PRO A 304 9.70 1.70 14.57
C PRO A 304 9.17 1.53 13.15
N ILE A 305 8.07 0.81 12.97
CA ILE A 305 7.34 0.81 11.67
C ILE A 305 6.63 2.15 11.50
N ASN A 306 6.05 2.66 12.59
CA ASN A 306 5.33 3.93 12.61
C ASN A 306 6.28 5.13 12.69
N GLY A 307 6.09 6.11 11.83
CA GLY A 307 6.80 7.38 11.75
C GLY A 307 7.06 7.82 10.32
N GLU A 308 8.04 8.70 10.15
CA GLU A 308 8.46 9.23 8.85
C GLU A 308 9.46 8.27 8.18
N TRP A 309 9.06 7.70 7.05
CA TRP A 309 9.95 7.01 6.12
C TRP A 309 10.29 7.95 4.98
N VAL A 310 11.57 8.15 4.69
CA VAL A 310 12.02 9.12 3.68
C VAL A 310 12.78 8.42 2.57
N LEU A 311 12.22 8.39 1.36
CA LEU A 311 12.98 8.05 0.17
C LEU A 311 13.71 9.30 -0.32
N GLN A 312 15.02 9.18 -0.45
CA GLN A 312 15.89 10.18 -1.05
C GLN A 312 16.31 9.70 -2.43
N ILE A 313 16.13 10.54 -3.45
CA ILE A 313 16.66 10.32 -4.80
C ILE A 313 17.48 11.55 -5.20
N THR A 314 18.71 11.32 -5.66
CA THR A 314 19.60 12.37 -6.17
C THR A 314 19.97 12.00 -7.59
N ASP A 315 19.82 12.95 -8.52
CA ASP A 315 20.37 12.85 -9.88
C ASP A 315 21.68 13.64 -9.95
N HIS A 316 22.78 12.94 -10.20
CA HIS A 316 24.14 13.46 -10.07
C HIS A 316 24.70 14.06 -11.36
N VAL A 317 24.01 13.92 -12.50
CA VAL A 317 24.54 14.31 -13.81
C VAL A 317 23.48 15.04 -14.61
N GLY A 318 23.62 16.36 -14.72
CA GLY A 318 22.69 17.13 -15.55
C GLY A 318 22.81 16.89 -17.05
N SER A 319 21.73 17.23 -17.78
CA SER A 319 21.44 17.08 -19.23
C SER A 319 20.40 16.02 -19.57
N ASP A 320 20.06 15.17 -18.61
CA ASP A 320 19.05 14.12 -18.75
C ASP A 320 17.71 14.57 -18.13
N ASN A 321 16.75 13.65 -17.96
CA ASN A 321 15.42 13.97 -17.44
C ASN A 321 14.88 12.75 -16.69
N GLY A 322 14.21 12.99 -15.56
CA GLY A 322 13.56 11.95 -14.79
C GLY A 322 12.27 12.42 -14.16
N TRP A 323 11.27 11.54 -14.15
CA TRP A 323 9.97 11.79 -13.55
C TRP A 323 9.53 10.64 -12.67
N LEU A 324 9.01 11.00 -11.51
CA LEU A 324 8.32 10.12 -10.59
C LEU A 324 6.81 10.22 -10.78
N PHE A 325 6.13 9.09 -10.72
CA PHE A 325 4.69 8.95 -10.88
C PHE A 325 4.11 8.21 -9.67
N ASP A 326 2.78 8.26 -9.49
CA ASP A 326 2.10 7.39 -8.52
C ASP A 326 2.19 5.92 -8.97
N PRO A 327 2.82 5.01 -8.18
CA PRO A 327 2.93 3.59 -8.51
C PRO A 327 1.62 2.80 -8.36
N THR A 328 0.55 3.40 -7.85
CA THR A 328 -0.69 2.72 -7.45
C THR A 328 -1.97 3.25 -8.09
N SER A 329 -1.94 4.41 -8.77
CA SER A 329 -3.13 5.17 -9.22
C SER A 329 -4.14 5.49 -8.10
N ALA A 330 -3.66 5.50 -6.86
CA ALA A 330 -4.42 5.58 -5.62
C ALA A 330 -3.59 6.11 -4.42
N GLY A 331 -2.37 6.61 -4.64
CA GLY A 331 -1.36 6.88 -3.59
C GLY A 331 -0.83 8.33 -3.60
N ASN A 332 -0.27 8.81 -2.48
CA ASN A 332 0.27 10.18 -2.32
C ASN A 332 1.77 10.27 -2.59
N HIS A 333 2.45 9.14 -2.54
CA HIS A 333 3.90 9.06 -2.60
C HIS A 333 4.37 8.48 -3.93
N THR A 334 5.53 8.96 -4.35
CA THR A 334 6.30 8.44 -5.49
C THR A 334 6.82 7.02 -5.24
N PHE A 335 6.80 6.60 -3.98
CA PHE A 335 7.18 5.27 -3.53
C PHE A 335 6.21 4.71 -2.48
N THR A 336 6.04 3.39 -2.47
CA THR A 336 5.32 2.65 -1.44
C THR A 336 6.27 1.76 -0.66
N ILE A 337 6.11 1.71 0.65
CA ILE A 337 6.70 0.68 1.50
C ILE A 337 5.65 -0.39 1.79
N THR A 338 6.08 -1.65 1.76
CA THR A 338 5.32 -2.80 2.27
C THR A 338 6.04 -3.37 3.48
N VAL A 339 5.38 -3.39 4.64
CA VAL A 339 5.87 -4.04 5.87
C VAL A 339 4.91 -5.17 6.26
N GLU A 340 5.47 -6.33 6.64
CA GLU A 340 4.73 -7.51 7.08
C GLU A 340 3.87 -7.19 8.32
N ASP A 341 2.60 -7.63 8.34
CA ASP A 341 1.69 -7.32 9.44
C ASP A 341 2.06 -8.07 10.74
N THR A 342 2.34 -7.31 11.78
CA THR A 342 2.63 -7.81 13.13
C THR A 342 1.47 -8.59 13.74
N VAL A 343 0.22 -8.38 13.29
CA VAL A 343 -0.96 -9.15 13.71
C VAL A 343 -0.86 -10.61 13.25
N LEU A 344 -0.26 -10.88 12.08
CA LEU A 344 -0.05 -12.24 11.56
C LEU A 344 1.08 -13.00 12.27
N ARG A 345 1.90 -12.33 13.10
CA ARG A 345 2.89 -13.00 13.98
C ARG A 345 2.23 -13.94 15.01
N ARG A 346 0.91 -13.85 15.22
CA ARG A 346 0.16 -14.86 16.00
C ARG A 346 -0.05 -16.14 15.20
N SER A 347 0.95 -17.01 15.27
CA SER A 347 0.76 -18.46 15.16
C SER A 347 0.27 -18.98 13.80
N ILE A 348 1.03 -18.73 12.73
CA ILE A 348 1.08 -19.71 11.63
C ILE A 348 1.94 -20.89 12.11
N ASP A 349 1.32 -21.79 12.89
CA ASP A 349 1.82 -23.15 13.02
C ASP A 349 1.49 -23.85 11.69
N THR A 350 2.47 -23.93 10.79
CA THR A 350 2.33 -24.55 9.46
C THR A 350 2.08 -26.06 9.54
N THR A 351 2.06 -26.64 10.74
CA THR A 351 1.89 -28.07 10.99
C THR A 351 0.42 -28.46 11.24
N LEU A 352 -0.36 -28.65 10.18
CA LEU A 352 -1.68 -29.30 10.29
C LEU A 352 -1.53 -30.77 10.71
N THR A 353 -1.59 -31.01 12.03
CA THR A 353 -1.43 -32.36 12.60
C THR A 353 -2.76 -33.08 12.69
N VAL A 354 -3.04 -33.98 11.74
CA VAL A 354 -4.26 -34.81 11.74
C VAL A 354 -4.04 -36.08 12.57
N PHE A 355 -4.70 -36.17 13.72
CA PHE A 355 -4.74 -37.40 14.53
C PHE A 355 -5.88 -38.32 14.09
N VAL A 356 -5.55 -39.49 13.53
CA VAL A 356 -6.54 -40.54 13.22
C VAL A 356 -6.69 -41.46 14.42
N ASP A 357 -7.48 -41.05 15.40
CA ASP A 357 -7.76 -41.88 16.58
C ASP A 357 -8.97 -42.79 16.34
N THR A 358 -8.70 -44.10 16.39
CA THR A 358 -9.63 -45.26 16.33
C THR A 358 -10.97 -45.09 15.59
N PHE A 359 -11.16 -45.83 14.48
CA PHE A 359 -12.50 -46.22 14.07
C PHE A 359 -13.20 -46.96 15.23
N PRO A 360 -14.45 -46.63 15.60
CA PRO A 360 -15.20 -47.39 16.59
C PRO A 360 -15.31 -48.84 16.11
N THR A 361 -14.93 -49.78 16.96
CA THR A 361 -15.08 -51.19 16.67
C THR A 361 -16.56 -51.49 16.39
N PRO A 362 -16.90 -52.14 15.25
CA PRO A 362 -18.27 -52.55 15.01
C PRO A 362 -18.72 -53.45 16.16
N PRO A 363 -19.92 -53.25 16.72
CA PRO A 363 -20.40 -54.10 17.82
C PRO A 363 -20.41 -55.55 17.36
N SER A 364 -19.76 -56.42 18.14
CA SER A 364 -19.76 -57.86 17.91
C SER A 364 -21.20 -58.38 17.91
N LYS A 365 -21.58 -59.08 16.84
CA LYS A 365 -22.87 -59.77 16.73
C LYS A 365 -22.95 -60.99 17.65
#